data_AF-A0A0D2M7I1-F1
#
_entry.id   AF-A0A0D2M7I1-F1
#
_cell.length_a   1.000
_cell.length_b   1.000
_cell.length_c   1.000
_cell.angle_alpha   90.00
_cell.angle_beta   90.00
_cell.angle_gamma   90.00
#
_symmetry.space_group_name_H-M   'P 1'
#
loop_
_entity.id
_entity.type
_entity.pdbx_description
1 polymer ?
#
loop_
_entity_poly.entity_id
_entity_poly.type
_entity_poly.pdbx_seq_one_letter_code
_entity_poly.pdbx_strand_id
1 'polypeptide(L)'
;MTLKTFHFAGVASMNVTLGVPRIKEIINGSKNISTPIIRVKLVNDVDEAAARLVQGRLERTTLGQVARRIAILLNPPRGNGPKAAPSNVGDACVEVVLDMAVLQKLHLPVDAFTVAHSIANTPRIKVKPEHIVRTRPDRLWVRTAPDFEATGVGLLFELERLLRVLPGVIVAGIPTVARAIVVREKERNQVLIEGTNLQ
;
A
#
# COMPACT_ATOMS: atom_id res chain seq x y z
N MET A 1 25.27 -24.93 18.98
CA MET A 1 23.82 -24.69 18.77
C MET A 1 23.64 -24.00 17.44
N THR A 2 23.03 -24.67 16.46
CA THR A 2 22.96 -24.20 15.07
C THR A 2 21.82 -23.22 14.86
N LEU A 3 22.12 -22.12 14.17
CA LEU A 3 21.15 -21.23 13.53
C LEU A 3 20.37 -22.07 12.51
N LYS A 4 19.16 -22.51 12.84
CA LYS A 4 18.21 -22.96 11.84
C LYS A 4 16.93 -22.15 12.03
N THR A 5 16.56 -21.43 10.98
CA THR A 5 15.21 -20.91 10.79
C THR A 5 14.27 -22.10 10.81
N PHE A 6 13.46 -22.23 11.86
CA PHE A 6 12.38 -23.22 11.90
C PHE A 6 11.15 -22.62 11.24
N HIS A 7 10.41 -23.46 10.51
CA HIS A 7 9.02 -23.18 10.18
C HIS A 7 8.19 -23.32 11.45
N PHE A 8 7.26 -22.39 11.67
CA PHE A 8 6.30 -22.51 12.76
C PHE A 8 5.52 -23.81 12.55
N ALA A 9 5.47 -24.69 13.56
CA ALA A 9 4.66 -25.90 13.48
C ALA A 9 3.19 -25.48 13.29
N GLY A 10 2.64 -25.74 12.10
CA GLY A 10 1.25 -25.39 11.73
C GLY A 10 1.07 -24.14 10.86
N VAL A 11 2.09 -23.32 10.64
CA VAL A 11 2.01 -22.15 9.73
C VAL A 11 3.23 -22.16 8.81
N ALA A 12 3.11 -22.85 7.67
CA ALA A 12 4.21 -23.04 6.71
C ALA A 12 4.79 -21.73 6.13
N SER A 13 4.15 -20.58 6.39
CA SER A 13 4.37 -19.34 5.66
C SER A 13 5.08 -18.23 6.44
N MET A 14 5.30 -18.35 7.76
CA MET A 14 6.06 -17.36 8.55
C MET A 14 7.36 -17.95 9.10
N ASN A 15 8.49 -17.35 8.70
CA ASN A 15 9.79 -17.65 9.28
C ASN A 15 9.94 -16.90 10.60
N VAL A 16 10.37 -17.58 11.65
CA VAL A 16 10.52 -16.98 12.99
C VAL A 16 11.96 -17.12 13.46
N THR A 17 12.50 -16.04 14.04
CA THR A 17 13.82 -16.04 14.67
C THR A 17 13.79 -16.88 15.95
N LEU A 18 14.59 -17.95 16.02
CA LEU A 18 14.66 -18.89 17.15
C LEU A 18 16.11 -19.17 17.55
N GLY A 19 16.29 -19.77 18.74
CA GLY A 19 17.61 -20.17 19.26
C GLY A 19 18.45 -18.98 19.75
N VAL A 20 19.77 -19.07 19.53
CA VAL A 20 20.75 -18.11 20.05
C VAL A 20 20.47 -16.66 19.61
N PRO A 21 20.13 -16.36 18.34
CA PRO A 21 19.79 -15.00 17.94
C PRO A 21 18.63 -14.40 18.73
N ARG A 22 17.57 -15.19 18.99
CA ARG A 22 16.41 -14.72 19.75
C ARG A 22 16.72 -14.52 21.23
N ILE A 23 17.54 -15.42 21.81
CA ILE A 23 18.02 -15.28 23.19
C ILE A 23 18.85 -14.00 23.35
N LYS A 24 19.72 -13.70 22.37
CA LYS A 24 20.54 -12.47 22.36
C LYS A 24 19.66 -11.20 22.34
N GLU A 25 18.59 -11.18 21.55
CA GLU A 25 17.65 -10.05 21.52
C GLU A 25 16.96 -9.82 22.87
N ILE A 26 16.55 -10.91 23.55
CA ILE A 26 15.88 -10.87 24.86
C ILE A 26 16.82 -10.36 25.95
N ILE A 27 18.02 -10.93 26.06
CA ILE A 27 19.00 -10.56 27.10
C ILE A 27 19.42 -9.09 26.96
N ASN A 28 19.59 -8.61 25.73
CA ASN A 28 20.02 -7.24 25.47
C ASN A 28 18.89 -6.21 25.54
N GLY A 29 17.63 -6.62 25.69
CA GLY A 29 16.49 -5.69 25.66
C GLY A 29 16.43 -4.88 24.36
N SER A 30 16.69 -5.52 23.21
CA SER A 30 16.83 -4.83 21.93
C SER A 30 15.53 -4.12 21.52
N LYS A 31 15.61 -2.82 21.20
CA LYS A 31 14.45 -2.00 20.78
C LYS A 31 13.81 -2.50 19.48
N ASN A 32 14.63 -2.95 18.53
CA ASN A 32 14.20 -3.53 17.26
C ASN A 32 14.62 -5.00 17.23
N ILE A 33 13.64 -5.89 17.10
CA ILE A 33 13.85 -7.33 17.04
C ILE A 33 13.62 -7.85 15.62
N SER A 34 14.26 -8.98 15.30
CA SER A 34 14.04 -9.71 14.06
C SER A 34 12.71 -10.45 14.11
N THR A 35 11.96 -10.45 12.99
CA THR A 35 10.66 -11.14 12.85
C THR A 35 9.69 -10.90 14.01
N PRO A 36 9.29 -9.64 14.29
CA PRO A 36 8.32 -9.33 15.34
C PRO A 36 6.94 -9.86 14.95
N ILE A 37 6.37 -10.77 15.76
CA ILE A 37 5.06 -11.36 15.49
C ILE A 37 4.07 -10.91 16.55
N ILE A 38 2.91 -10.44 16.10
CA ILE A 38 1.78 -10.09 16.96
C ILE A 38 0.59 -10.98 16.59
N ARG A 39 -0.04 -11.55 17.62
CA ARG A 39 -1.20 -12.44 17.47
C ARG A 39 -2.47 -11.66 17.81
N VAL A 40 -3.30 -11.43 16.80
CA VAL A 40 -4.54 -10.66 16.89
C VAL A 40 -5.70 -11.63 17.07
N LYS A 41 -6.40 -11.51 18.21
CA LYS A 41 -7.64 -12.24 18.46
C LYS A 41 -8.80 -11.50 17.82
N LEU A 42 -9.63 -12.23 17.09
CA LEU A 42 -10.82 -11.69 16.44
C LEU A 42 -12.01 -11.75 17.39
N VAL A 43 -12.89 -10.75 17.30
CA VAL A 43 -14.18 -10.77 18.02
C VAL A 43 -15.11 -11.81 17.40
N ASN A 44 -15.15 -11.87 16.07
CA ASN A 44 -15.76 -12.96 15.32
C ASN A 44 -14.63 -13.86 14.79
N ASP A 45 -14.33 -14.92 15.53
CA ASP A 45 -13.30 -15.91 15.20
C ASP A 45 -13.86 -17.12 14.43
N VAL A 46 -15.16 -17.16 14.13
CA VAL A 46 -15.79 -18.27 13.40
C VAL A 46 -15.82 -18.00 11.89
N ASP A 47 -16.15 -16.77 11.52
CA ASP A 47 -16.27 -16.37 10.11
C ASP A 47 -14.89 -16.06 9.50
N GLU A 48 -14.55 -16.75 8.40
CA GLU A 48 -13.33 -16.52 7.66
C GLU A 48 -13.36 -15.19 6.90
N ALA A 49 -14.52 -14.74 6.44
CA ALA A 49 -14.65 -13.47 5.74
C ALA A 49 -14.31 -12.29 6.67
N ALA A 50 -14.79 -12.35 7.92
CA ALA A 50 -14.42 -11.40 8.96
C ALA A 50 -12.90 -11.39 9.22
N ALA A 51 -12.27 -12.57 9.29
CA ALA A 51 -10.82 -12.69 9.46
C ALA A 51 -10.03 -12.07 8.29
N ARG A 52 -10.45 -12.33 7.05
CA ARG A 52 -9.84 -11.74 5.84
C ARG A 52 -10.02 -10.23 5.76
N LEU A 53 -11.17 -9.70 6.19
CA LEU A 53 -11.39 -8.25 6.27
C LEU A 53 -10.41 -7.60 7.25
N VAL A 54 -10.20 -8.21 8.42
CA VAL A 54 -9.22 -7.72 9.39
C VAL A 54 -7.80 -7.85 8.85
N GLN A 55 -7.46 -8.95 8.17
CA GLN A 55 -6.17 -9.12 7.50
C GLN A 55 -5.89 -7.98 6.52
N GLY A 56 -6.81 -7.69 5.60
CA GLY A 56 -6.65 -6.63 4.60
C GLY A 56 -6.52 -5.23 5.20
N ARG A 57 -7.14 -4.98 6.37
CA ARG A 57 -7.01 -3.69 7.07
C ARG A 57 -5.72 -3.54 7.86
N LEU A 58 -5.06 -4.63 8.23
CA LEU A 58 -3.80 -4.61 8.98
C LEU A 58 -2.59 -4.60 8.03
N GLU A 59 -2.63 -5.43 6.99
CA GLU A 59 -1.52 -5.60 6.06
C GLU A 59 -1.27 -4.35 5.22
N ARG A 60 -0.02 -3.84 5.27
CA ARG A 60 0.39 -2.68 4.47
C ARG A 60 0.25 -2.98 2.98
N THR A 61 -0.70 -2.28 2.35
CA THR A 61 -0.93 -2.37 0.91
C THR A 61 -0.42 -1.10 0.24
N THR A 62 0.47 -1.25 -0.75
CA THR A 62 0.97 -0.12 -1.54
C THR A 62 0.19 0.06 -2.84
N LEU A 63 0.21 1.27 -3.40
CA LEU A 63 -0.48 1.60 -4.65
C LEU A 63 -0.01 0.71 -5.79
N GLY A 64 1.28 0.37 -5.85
CA GLY A 64 1.82 -0.53 -6.89
C GLY A 64 1.25 -1.96 -6.86
N GLN A 65 0.72 -2.42 -5.72
CA GLN A 65 0.10 -3.75 -5.60
C GLN A 65 -1.34 -3.78 -6.11
N VAL A 66 -2.03 -2.64 -6.08
CA VAL A 66 -3.47 -2.53 -6.43
C VAL A 66 -3.73 -1.71 -7.68
N ALA A 67 -2.70 -1.09 -8.26
CA ALA A 67 -2.80 -0.37 -9.52
C ALA A 67 -2.67 -1.33 -10.70
N ARG A 68 -3.65 -1.31 -11.60
CA ARG A 68 -3.56 -1.96 -12.92
C ARG A 68 -2.53 -1.26 -13.81
N ARG A 69 -2.44 0.06 -13.71
CA ARG A 69 -1.54 0.88 -14.52
C ARG A 69 -1.16 2.16 -13.79
N ILE A 70 0.13 2.50 -13.86
CA ILE A 70 0.68 3.81 -13.49
C ILE A 70 1.55 4.24 -14.67
N ALA A 71 1.20 5.33 -15.35
CA ALA A 71 1.89 5.75 -16.56
C ALA A 71 1.83 7.26 -16.78
N ILE A 72 2.81 7.80 -17.50
CA ILE A 72 2.78 9.20 -17.96
C ILE A 72 1.77 9.30 -19.11
N LEU A 73 0.85 10.24 -18.99
CA LEU A 73 -0.15 10.57 -20.00
C LEU A 73 0.15 11.97 -20.53
N LEU A 74 0.44 12.04 -21.83
CA LEU A 74 0.61 13.29 -22.55
C LEU A 74 -0.74 13.72 -23.11
N ASN A 75 -1.01 15.01 -23.04
CA ASN A 75 -2.25 15.66 -23.44
C ASN A 75 -3.49 14.99 -22.81
N PRO A 76 -3.59 14.93 -21.46
CA PRO A 76 -4.71 14.30 -20.77
C PRO A 76 -6.00 15.10 -20.97
N PRO A 77 -7.14 14.46 -21.32
CA PRO A 77 -8.39 15.17 -21.60
C PRO A 77 -8.82 16.11 -20.46
N ARG A 78 -9.36 17.28 -20.79
CA ARG A 78 -9.93 18.20 -19.79
C ARG A 78 -11.38 17.83 -19.50
N GLY A 79 -11.57 17.17 -18.36
CA GLY A 79 -12.89 16.78 -17.84
C GLY A 79 -13.07 15.27 -17.72
N ASN A 80 -14.24 14.87 -17.21
CA ASN A 80 -14.56 13.47 -16.95
C ASN A 80 -15.54 12.94 -18.00
N GLY A 81 -15.22 11.80 -18.62
CA GLY A 81 -16.14 11.08 -19.51
C GLY A 81 -15.90 11.29 -21.02
N PRO A 82 -16.77 10.75 -21.89
CA PRO A 82 -16.60 10.73 -23.34
C PRO A 82 -16.70 12.11 -24.02
N LYS A 83 -17.13 13.14 -23.28
CA LYS A 83 -17.21 14.54 -23.75
C LYS A 83 -16.09 15.42 -23.20
N ALA A 84 -15.00 14.83 -22.72
CA ALA A 84 -13.88 15.61 -22.21
C ALA A 84 -13.23 16.41 -23.35
N ALA A 85 -12.98 17.69 -23.11
CA ALA A 85 -12.37 18.56 -24.09
C ALA A 85 -10.91 18.13 -24.34
N PRO A 86 -10.39 18.27 -25.57
CA PRO A 86 -8.96 18.09 -25.81
C PRO A 86 -8.17 19.04 -24.92
N SER A 87 -7.08 18.57 -24.31
CA SER A 87 -6.18 19.44 -23.57
C SER A 87 -5.37 20.34 -24.49
N ASN A 88 -4.74 21.34 -23.91
CA ASN A 88 -3.73 22.09 -24.63
C ASN A 88 -2.55 21.15 -24.96
N VAL A 89 -1.89 21.45 -26.07
CA VAL A 89 -0.64 20.78 -26.45
C VAL A 89 0.42 21.08 -25.39
N GLY A 90 0.99 20.04 -24.80
CA GLY A 90 2.05 20.15 -23.78
C GLY A 90 1.59 19.88 -22.34
N ASP A 91 0.30 19.65 -22.10
CA ASP A 91 -0.19 19.18 -20.80
C ASP A 91 0.29 17.73 -20.56
N ALA A 92 0.81 17.41 -19.39
CA ALA A 92 1.21 16.05 -19.02
C ALA A 92 0.89 15.73 -17.56
N CYS A 93 0.55 14.48 -17.26
CA CYS A 93 0.26 14.03 -15.91
C CYS A 93 0.63 12.55 -15.72
N VAL A 94 0.65 12.07 -14.48
CA VAL A 94 0.71 10.63 -14.21
C VAL A 94 -0.71 10.08 -14.04
N GLU A 95 -1.12 9.17 -14.90
CA GLU A 95 -2.36 8.42 -14.78
C GLU A 95 -2.17 7.22 -13.85
N VAL A 96 -3.08 7.07 -12.88
CA VAL A 96 -3.19 5.90 -12.01
C VAL A 96 -4.56 5.27 -12.24
N VAL A 97 -4.55 3.99 -12.59
CA VAL A 97 -5.74 3.16 -12.80
C VAL A 97 -5.70 2.01 -11.82
N LEU A 98 -6.71 1.92 -10.96
CA LEU A 98 -6.86 0.89 -9.94
C LEU A 98 -7.42 -0.40 -10.55
N ASP A 99 -6.98 -1.54 -10.03
CA ASP A 99 -7.56 -2.83 -10.33
C ASP A 99 -8.71 -3.13 -9.34
N MET A 100 -9.93 -2.81 -9.76
CA MET A 100 -11.11 -3.04 -8.94
C MET A 100 -11.36 -4.53 -8.64
N ALA A 101 -10.93 -5.45 -9.52
CA ALA A 101 -11.11 -6.87 -9.29
C ALA A 101 -10.16 -7.37 -8.19
N VAL A 102 -8.93 -6.88 -8.16
CA VAL A 102 -7.97 -7.17 -7.07
C VAL A 102 -8.46 -6.57 -5.76
N LEU A 103 -8.90 -5.32 -5.77
CA LEU A 103 -9.43 -4.64 -4.57
C LEU A 103 -10.63 -5.37 -3.96
N GLN A 104 -11.57 -5.83 -4.80
CA GLN A 104 -12.72 -6.63 -4.37
C GLN A 104 -12.31 -7.99 -3.81
N LYS A 105 -11.38 -8.71 -4.46
CA LYS A 105 -10.86 -10.00 -3.97
C LYS A 105 -10.18 -9.86 -2.61
N LEU A 106 -9.45 -8.77 -2.39
CA LEU A 106 -8.76 -8.47 -1.15
C LEU A 106 -9.66 -7.82 -0.09
N HIS A 107 -10.94 -7.55 -0.40
CA HIS A 107 -11.89 -6.88 0.49
C HIS A 107 -11.38 -5.52 1.02
N LEU A 108 -10.61 -4.81 0.19
CA LEU A 108 -10.02 -3.53 0.53
C LEU A 108 -11.00 -2.39 0.21
N PRO A 109 -11.37 -1.54 1.20
CA PRO A 109 -12.22 -0.38 0.96
C PRO A 109 -11.40 0.79 0.38
N VAL A 110 -10.76 0.56 -0.79
CA VAL A 110 -9.91 1.54 -1.45
C VAL A 110 -10.55 1.98 -2.76
N ASP A 111 -10.60 3.28 -2.97
CA ASP A 111 -11.09 3.93 -4.18
C ASP A 111 -10.16 5.10 -4.58
N ALA A 112 -10.43 5.74 -5.71
CA ALA A 112 -9.67 6.91 -6.15
C ALA A 112 -9.67 8.06 -5.11
N PHE A 113 -10.69 8.18 -4.26
CA PHE A 113 -10.77 9.19 -3.20
C PHE A 113 -9.76 8.90 -2.08
N THR A 114 -9.76 7.66 -1.61
CA THR A 114 -8.85 7.16 -0.57
C THR A 114 -7.42 7.24 -1.05
N VAL A 115 -7.16 6.81 -2.30
CA VAL A 115 -5.83 6.90 -2.91
C VAL A 115 -5.37 8.35 -3.04
N ALA A 116 -6.24 9.27 -3.47
CA ALA A 116 -5.90 10.69 -3.53
C ALA A 116 -5.50 11.25 -2.15
N HIS A 117 -6.24 10.88 -1.10
CA HIS A 117 -5.92 11.25 0.27
C HIS A 117 -4.58 10.68 0.74
N SER A 118 -4.32 9.40 0.46
CA SER A 118 -3.04 8.74 0.77
C SER A 118 -1.86 9.40 0.07
N ILE A 119 -1.99 9.75 -1.21
CA ILE A 119 -0.94 10.44 -1.97
C ILE A 119 -0.65 11.82 -1.36
N ALA A 120 -1.68 12.59 -1.05
CA ALA A 120 -1.53 13.94 -0.48
C ALA A 120 -0.88 13.94 0.90
N ASN A 121 -1.19 12.94 1.74
CA ASN A 121 -0.64 12.82 3.08
C ASN A 121 0.72 12.11 3.14
N THR A 122 1.18 11.52 2.04
CA THR A 122 2.46 10.80 2.03
C THR A 122 3.61 11.81 2.15
N PRO A 123 4.43 11.73 3.22
CA PRO A 123 5.57 12.62 3.37
C PRO A 123 6.54 12.39 2.20
N ARG A 124 7.14 13.47 1.69
CA ARG A 124 8.13 13.50 0.59
C ARG A 124 7.58 13.50 -0.85
N ILE A 125 6.28 13.27 -1.07
CA ILE A 125 5.72 13.36 -2.43
C ILE A 125 5.54 14.82 -2.88
N LYS A 126 5.30 15.75 -1.95
CA LYS A 126 5.12 17.20 -2.18
C LYS A 126 4.00 17.54 -3.18
N VAL A 127 3.02 16.66 -3.35
CA VAL A 127 1.84 16.88 -4.20
C VAL A 127 0.72 17.45 -3.34
N LYS A 128 0.18 18.60 -3.75
CA LYS A 128 -1.00 19.20 -3.12
C LYS A 128 -2.28 18.50 -3.60
N PRO A 129 -3.36 18.48 -2.80
CA PRO A 129 -4.65 17.91 -3.22
C PRO A 129 -5.20 18.50 -4.53
N GLU A 130 -4.92 19.77 -4.80
CA GLU A 130 -5.30 20.51 -6.02
C GLU A 130 -4.71 19.89 -7.29
N HIS A 131 -3.55 19.24 -7.17
CA HIS A 131 -2.88 18.62 -8.29
C HIS A 131 -3.41 17.20 -8.58
N ILE A 132 -4.31 16.67 -7.75
CA ILE A 132 -4.88 15.34 -7.92
C ILE A 132 -6.28 15.47 -8.52
N VAL A 133 -6.40 15.16 -9.81
CA VAL A 133 -7.67 15.20 -10.54
C VAL A 133 -8.29 13.82 -10.53
N ARG A 134 -9.50 13.71 -10.00
CA ARG A 134 -10.26 12.46 -9.92
C ARG A 134 -11.20 12.36 -11.11
N THR A 135 -11.02 11.32 -11.93
CA THR A 135 -11.82 11.14 -13.15
C THR A 135 -12.96 10.15 -12.94
N ARG A 136 -12.65 9.00 -12.33
CA ARG A 136 -13.57 7.89 -12.08
C ARG A 136 -13.25 7.25 -10.72
N PRO A 137 -14.13 6.39 -10.17
CA PRO A 137 -13.83 5.66 -8.93
C PRO A 137 -12.56 4.81 -9.00
N ASP A 138 -12.20 4.32 -10.19
CA ASP A 138 -11.02 3.50 -10.46
C ASP A 138 -9.84 4.28 -11.07
N ARG A 139 -9.97 5.60 -11.30
CA ARG A 139 -8.99 6.37 -12.07
C ARG A 139 -8.80 7.79 -11.55
N LEU A 140 -7.53 8.14 -11.34
CA LEU A 140 -7.10 9.50 -11.01
C LEU A 140 -5.86 9.90 -11.81
N TRP A 141 -5.64 11.21 -11.89
CA TRP A 141 -4.47 11.82 -12.49
C TRP A 141 -3.74 12.67 -11.46
N VAL A 142 -2.42 12.55 -11.43
CA VAL A 142 -1.55 13.38 -10.60
C VAL A 142 -0.83 14.35 -11.52
N ARG A 143 -1.18 15.63 -11.40
CA ARG A 143 -0.55 16.74 -12.13
C ARG A 143 0.66 17.24 -11.34
N THR A 144 1.59 17.86 -12.06
CA THR A 144 2.68 18.62 -11.44
C THR A 144 2.20 20.01 -11.05
N ALA A 145 2.90 20.67 -10.12
CA ALA A 145 2.60 22.05 -9.76
C ALA A 145 2.79 22.98 -10.97
N PRO A 146 1.97 24.04 -11.11
CA PRO A 146 2.09 25.01 -12.20
C PRO A 146 3.39 25.83 -12.13
N ASP A 147 4.04 25.88 -10.96
CA ASP A 147 5.30 26.60 -10.73
C ASP A 147 6.48 26.06 -11.59
N PHE A 148 6.32 24.89 -12.21
CA PHE A 148 7.21 24.43 -13.26
C PHE A 148 6.87 25.10 -14.60
N GLU A 149 7.17 26.40 -14.72
CA GLU A 149 7.39 27.05 -16.02
C GLU A 149 8.69 26.56 -16.71
N ALA A 150 9.31 25.51 -16.18
CA ALA A 150 10.58 24.97 -16.64
C ALA A 150 10.36 24.12 -17.90
N THR A 151 10.96 24.56 -19.01
CA THR A 151 11.52 23.75 -20.12
C THR A 151 11.10 22.27 -20.11
N GLY A 152 10.48 21.75 -21.17
CA GLY A 152 9.87 20.39 -21.20
C GLY A 152 10.68 19.23 -20.60
N VAL A 153 12.01 19.35 -20.51
CA VAL A 153 12.91 18.47 -19.77
C VAL A 153 12.64 18.43 -18.26
N GLY A 154 12.43 19.57 -17.59
CA GLY A 154 12.16 19.66 -16.16
C GLY A 154 10.83 19.00 -15.76
N LEU A 155 9.79 19.24 -16.57
CA LEU A 155 8.50 18.57 -16.42
C LEU A 155 8.64 17.04 -16.53
N LEU A 156 9.40 16.55 -17.52
CA LEU A 156 9.64 15.12 -17.69
C LEU A 156 10.33 14.50 -16.47
N PHE A 157 11.36 15.15 -15.92
CA PHE A 157 12.04 14.67 -14.72
C PHE A 157 11.10 14.57 -13.51
N GLU A 158 10.20 15.54 -13.33
CA GLU A 158 9.23 15.49 -12.23
C GLU A 158 8.17 14.40 -12.43
N LEU A 159 7.70 14.20 -13.66
CA LEU A 159 6.78 13.12 -14.00
C LEU A 159 7.42 11.74 -13.80
N GLU A 160 8.67 11.57 -14.21
CA GLU A 160 9.47 10.36 -13.97
C GLU A 160 9.71 10.13 -12.47
N ARG A 161 9.97 11.19 -11.70
CA ARG A 161 10.07 11.13 -10.24
C ARG A 161 8.76 10.63 -9.63
N LEU A 162 7.63 11.21 -10.02
CA LEU A 162 6.31 10.78 -9.56
C LEU A 162 6.03 9.32 -9.93
N LEU A 163 6.35 8.91 -11.16
CA LEU A 163 6.18 7.53 -11.63
C LEU A 163 6.93 6.52 -10.77
N ARG A 164 8.13 6.88 -10.28
CA ARG A 164 8.93 6.02 -9.39
C ARG A 164 8.42 5.98 -7.95
N VAL A 165 7.86 7.09 -7.45
CA VAL A 165 7.48 7.22 -6.04
C VAL A 165 6.04 6.76 -5.78
N LEU A 166 5.11 7.01 -6.70
CA LEU A 166 3.69 6.67 -6.56
C LEU A 166 3.44 5.18 -6.23
N PRO A 167 4.12 4.19 -6.85
CA PRO A 167 3.93 2.78 -6.51
C PRO A 167 4.20 2.45 -5.03
N GLY A 168 5.05 3.22 -4.36
CA GLY A 168 5.42 3.04 -2.94
C GLY A 168 4.45 3.66 -1.94
N VAL A 169 3.44 4.41 -2.40
CA VAL A 169 2.43 5.04 -1.53
C VAL A 169 1.62 3.97 -0.83
N ILE A 170 1.45 4.08 0.48
CA ILE A 170 0.61 3.18 1.26
C ILE A 170 -0.83 3.66 1.13
N VAL A 171 -1.70 2.79 0.60
CA VAL A 171 -3.11 3.11 0.33
C VAL A 171 -4.07 2.47 1.33
N ALA A 172 -3.64 1.39 1.98
CA ALA A 172 -4.36 0.75 3.07
C ALA A 172 -3.38 0.02 3.99
N GLY A 173 -3.83 -0.31 5.20
CA GLY A 173 -3.01 -1.04 6.17
C GLY A 173 -2.18 -0.16 7.09
N ILE A 174 -1.49 -0.81 8.02
CA ILE A 174 -0.62 -0.15 9.00
C ILE A 174 0.82 -0.12 8.43
N PRO A 175 1.50 1.03 8.36
CA PRO A 175 2.82 1.13 7.73
C PRO A 175 3.91 0.21 8.29
N THR A 176 3.81 -0.15 9.57
CA THR A 176 4.75 -1.01 10.29
C THR A 176 4.43 -2.50 10.19
N VAL A 177 3.27 -2.85 9.62
CA VAL A 177 2.83 -4.24 9.43
C VAL A 177 3.17 -4.67 8.01
N ALA A 178 4.24 -5.45 7.89
CA ALA A 178 4.73 -5.90 6.59
C ALA A 178 3.81 -6.96 5.97
N ARG A 179 3.22 -7.83 6.79
CA ARG A 179 2.42 -8.97 6.36
C ARG A 179 1.41 -9.39 7.42
N ALA A 180 0.22 -9.81 6.99
CA ALA A 180 -0.78 -10.44 7.86
C ALA A 180 -1.21 -11.79 7.28
N ILE A 181 -1.49 -12.77 8.13
CA ILE A 181 -1.91 -14.11 7.73
C ILE A 181 -3.03 -14.58 8.65
N VAL A 182 -4.11 -15.08 8.05
CA VAL A 182 -5.18 -15.77 8.77
C VAL A 182 -4.74 -17.21 9.04
N VAL A 183 -4.84 -17.63 10.29
CA VAL A 183 -4.53 -18.99 10.74
C VAL A 183 -5.76 -19.54 11.46
N ARG A 184 -6.12 -20.79 11.15
CA ARG A 184 -7.19 -21.52 11.83
C ARG A 184 -6.59 -22.46 12.88
N GLU A 185 -6.87 -22.21 14.14
CA GLU A 185 -6.48 -23.06 15.27
C GLU A 185 -7.74 -23.52 16.01
N LYS A 186 -7.91 -24.84 16.19
CA LYS A 186 -9.04 -25.43 16.96
C LYS A 186 -10.42 -24.87 16.54
N GLU A 187 -10.69 -24.84 15.24
CA GLU A 187 -11.93 -24.30 14.65
C GLU A 187 -12.15 -22.78 14.82
N ARG A 188 -11.13 -22.03 15.26
CA ARG A 188 -11.19 -20.56 15.41
C ARG A 188 -10.12 -19.88 14.58
N ASN A 189 -10.49 -18.79 13.92
CA ASN A 189 -9.62 -17.96 13.12
C ASN A 189 -8.89 -16.93 13.98
N GLN A 190 -7.60 -16.77 13.74
CA GLN A 190 -6.75 -15.74 14.33
C GLN A 190 -5.94 -15.08 13.22
N VAL A 191 -5.51 -13.84 13.43
CA VAL A 191 -4.61 -13.16 12.49
C VAL A 191 -3.24 -13.02 13.13
N LEU A 192 -2.22 -13.54 12.46
CA LEU A 192 -0.82 -13.31 12.80
C LEU A 192 -0.29 -12.21 11.91
N ILE A 193 0.36 -11.22 12.51
CA ILE A 193 0.99 -10.14 11.75
C ILE A 193 2.49 -10.09 12.05
N GLU A 194 3.26 -9.82 11.01
CA GLU A 194 4.68 -9.50 11.11
C GLU A 194 4.83 -7.97 11.08
N GLY A 195 5.20 -7.39 12.21
CA GLY A 195 5.29 -5.95 12.35
C GLY A 195 5.41 -5.48 13.79
N THR A 196 5.58 -4.18 13.95
CA THR A 196 5.69 -3.50 15.25
C THR A 196 4.67 -2.36 15.36
N ASN A 197 4.58 -1.73 16.54
CA ASN A 197 3.80 -0.51 16.76
C ASN A 197 2.31 -0.59 16.36
N LEU A 198 1.60 -1.61 16.86
CA LEU A 198 0.14 -1.55 16.99
C LEU A 198 -0.17 -0.63 18.17
N GLN A 199 -0.32 0.67 17.93
CA GLN A 199 -0.80 1.67 18.90
C GLN A 199 -2.14 2.22 18.43
#